data_AF-A0A3C1BXV7-F1
#
_entry.id   AF-A0A3C1BXV7-F1
#
_cell.length_a   1.000
_cell.length_b   1.000
_cell.length_c   1.000
_cell.angle_alpha   90.00
_cell.angle_beta   90.00
_cell.angle_gamma   90.00
#
_symmetry.space_group_name_H-M   'P 1'
#
loop_
_entity.id
_entity.type
_entity.pdbx_description
1 polymer ?
#
loop_
_entity_poly.entity_id
_entity_poly.type
_entity_poly.pdbx_seq_one_letter_code
_entity_poly.pdbx_strand_id
1 'polypeptide(L)'
;MKLSPLQVARYQYTPKLPGMLRHGVADVCVKNGEATASVADQETISALFPNTYGKNEITFVKGKNTSEAKKQVVGVILSGGQAPGGHNVVCGLYDALKATGKDNVLYGFKGGPSGLLEDNYLIFDDEYINQFRNTGGFDIIGSGRTKLETEEQFAVAAQVCKKHGINAIVIIGG
;
A
#
# COMPACT_ATOMS: atom_id res chain seq x y z
N MET A 1 27.94 -3.95 6.74
CA MET A 1 28.46 -3.57 5.40
C MET A 1 28.84 -2.08 5.42
N LYS A 2 29.88 -1.68 4.68
CA LYS A 2 30.23 -0.26 4.51
C LYS A 2 29.41 0.32 3.37
N LEU A 3 28.58 1.34 3.64
CA LEU A 3 27.79 2.02 2.61
C LEU A 3 28.70 2.75 1.62
N SER A 4 28.33 2.76 0.34
CA SER A 4 29.05 3.56 -0.65
C SER A 4 28.77 5.06 -0.46
N PRO A 5 29.69 5.97 -0.85
CA PRO A 5 29.42 7.40 -0.80
C PRO A 5 28.14 7.81 -1.54
N LEU A 6 27.84 7.14 -2.66
CA LEU A 6 26.61 7.35 -3.42
C LEU A 6 25.37 6.96 -2.61
N GLN A 7 25.40 5.82 -1.92
CA GLN A 7 24.28 5.38 -1.10
C GLN A 7 24.04 6.32 0.08
N VAL A 8 25.11 6.78 0.73
CA VAL A 8 25.02 7.79 1.81
C VAL A 8 24.37 9.07 1.30
N ALA A 9 24.79 9.58 0.14
CA ALA A 9 24.17 10.75 -0.48
C ALA A 9 22.71 10.50 -0.88
N ARG A 10 22.40 9.30 -1.38
CA ARG A 10 21.04 8.93 -1.81
C ARG A 10 20.07 8.83 -0.63
N TYR A 11 20.54 8.45 0.56
CA TYR A 11 19.72 8.40 1.77
C TYR A 11 19.26 9.78 2.22
N GLN A 12 19.98 10.85 1.86
CA GLN A 12 19.60 12.22 2.15
C GLN A 12 18.51 12.78 1.22
N TYR A 13 18.17 12.08 0.14
CA TYR A 13 17.15 12.55 -0.79
C TYR A 13 15.76 12.51 -0.15
N THR A 14 15.07 13.64 -0.17
CA THR A 14 13.65 13.74 0.20
C THR A 14 12.79 13.69 -1.06
N PRO A 15 11.95 12.65 -1.25
CA PRO A 15 11.04 12.57 -2.38
C PRO A 15 10.11 13.78 -2.49
N LYS A 16 9.93 14.29 -3.71
CA LYS A 16 9.02 15.41 -3.99
C LYS A 16 7.58 14.92 -3.92
N LEU A 17 6.78 15.51 -3.02
CA LEU A 17 5.36 15.24 -2.95
C LEU A 17 4.55 16.22 -3.83
N PRO A 18 3.41 15.78 -4.40
CA PRO A 18 2.40 16.67 -4.96
C PRO A 18 2.06 17.78 -3.96
N GLY A 19 1.85 19.02 -4.44
CA GLY A 19 1.66 20.19 -3.58
C GLY A 19 0.59 19.99 -2.50
N MET A 20 -0.49 19.28 -2.85
CA MET A 20 -1.60 18.98 -1.95
C MET A 20 -1.27 18.03 -0.79
N LEU A 21 -0.25 17.17 -0.92
CA LEU A 21 0.13 16.19 0.10
C LEU A 21 1.25 16.70 1.02
N ARG A 22 1.89 17.83 0.68
CA ARG A 22 3.04 18.38 1.43
C ARG A 22 2.69 18.79 2.86
N HIS A 23 1.43 19.11 3.12
CA HIS A 23 0.93 19.54 4.43
C HIS A 23 0.05 18.46 5.08
N GLY A 24 0.20 17.20 4.65
CA GLY A 24 -0.65 16.10 5.08
C GLY A 24 -2.01 16.10 4.39
N VAL A 25 -2.94 15.33 4.95
CA VAL A 25 -4.25 15.06 4.31
C VAL A 25 -5.40 15.88 4.91
N ALA A 26 -5.14 16.77 5.87
CA ALA A 26 -6.18 17.52 6.57
C ALA A 26 -6.95 18.48 5.64
N ASP A 27 -6.22 19.10 4.69
CA ASP A 27 -6.74 20.05 3.70
C ASP A 27 -6.94 19.40 2.31
N VAL A 28 -7.17 18.08 2.30
CA VAL A 28 -7.49 17.32 1.10
C VAL A 28 -8.92 16.79 1.22
N CYS A 29 -9.74 17.08 0.20
CA CYS A 29 -11.06 16.46 0.06
C CYS A 29 -11.18 15.70 -1.28
N VAL A 30 -12.14 14.79 -1.31
CA VAL A 30 -12.43 13.95 -2.48
C VAL A 30 -13.47 14.65 -3.35
N LYS A 31 -13.14 14.79 -4.63
CA LYS A 31 -14.09 15.12 -5.71
C LYS A 31 -14.35 13.85 -6.51
N ASN A 32 -15.59 13.37 -6.47
CA ASN A 32 -16.04 12.28 -7.33
C ASN A 32 -16.14 12.77 -8.77
N GLY A 33 -15.58 12.00 -9.70
CA GLY A 33 -15.78 12.12 -11.13
C GLY A 33 -16.91 11.21 -11.62
N GLU A 34 -16.85 10.90 -12.91
CA GLU A 34 -17.82 10.03 -13.58
C GLU A 34 -17.66 8.55 -13.18
N ALA A 35 -18.73 7.78 -13.34
CA ALA A 35 -18.69 6.33 -13.19
C ALA A 35 -17.77 5.71 -14.25
N THR A 36 -16.95 4.73 -13.83
CA THR A 36 -16.05 4.02 -14.73
C THR A 36 -16.76 2.87 -15.46
N ALA A 37 -16.16 2.36 -16.52
CA ALA A 37 -16.58 1.13 -17.19
C ALA A 37 -15.35 0.31 -17.59
N SER A 38 -15.51 -1.01 -17.76
CA SER A 38 -14.45 -1.83 -18.33
C SER A 38 -14.19 -1.44 -19.79
N VAL A 39 -12.96 -1.66 -20.26
CA VAL A 39 -12.57 -1.38 -21.66
C VAL A 39 -13.35 -2.26 -22.65
N ALA A 40 -13.66 -3.50 -22.25
CA ALA A 40 -14.45 -4.47 -23.01
C ALA A 40 -15.30 -5.33 -22.05
N ASP A 41 -16.20 -6.14 -22.61
CA ASP A 41 -16.97 -7.17 -21.91
C ASP A 41 -17.82 -6.65 -20.72
N GLN A 42 -18.49 -5.51 -20.91
CA GLN A 42 -19.16 -4.78 -19.82
C GLN A 42 -20.19 -5.65 -19.06
N GLU A 43 -20.99 -6.45 -19.77
CA GLU A 43 -21.98 -7.33 -19.13
C GLU A 43 -21.30 -8.39 -18.24
N THR A 44 -20.29 -9.09 -18.77
CA THR A 44 -19.55 -10.15 -18.07
C THR A 44 -18.80 -9.59 -16.86
N ILE A 45 -18.05 -8.50 -17.04
CA ILE A 45 -17.25 -7.92 -15.94
C ILE A 45 -18.16 -7.33 -14.86
N SER A 46 -19.27 -6.69 -15.23
CA SER A 46 -20.25 -6.20 -14.26
C SER A 46 -20.85 -7.34 -13.42
N ALA A 47 -21.19 -8.47 -14.06
CA ALA A 47 -21.71 -9.65 -13.36
C ALA A 47 -20.69 -10.27 -12.40
N LEU A 48 -19.39 -10.26 -12.74
CA LEU A 48 -18.32 -10.79 -11.88
C LEU A 48 -17.97 -9.87 -10.70
N PHE A 49 -18.15 -8.55 -10.84
CA PHE A 49 -17.76 -7.56 -9.83
C PHE A 49 -18.93 -6.68 -9.37
N PRO A 50 -20.04 -7.27 -8.87
CA PRO A 50 -21.29 -6.54 -8.61
C PRO A 50 -21.14 -5.45 -7.54
N ASN A 51 -20.14 -5.54 -6.66
CA ASN A 51 -19.92 -4.61 -5.56
C ASN A 51 -18.91 -3.48 -5.89
N THR A 52 -18.22 -3.57 -7.03
CA THR A 52 -17.10 -2.66 -7.35
C THR A 52 -17.09 -2.14 -8.78
N TYR A 53 -17.82 -2.79 -9.70
CA TYR A 53 -17.98 -2.29 -11.06
C TYR A 53 -18.65 -0.91 -11.06
N GLY A 54 -18.19 -0.01 -11.93
CA GLY A 54 -18.81 1.31 -12.08
C GLY A 54 -18.47 2.34 -11.00
N LYS A 55 -17.51 2.07 -10.10
CA LYS A 55 -17.08 3.08 -9.12
C LYS A 55 -16.56 4.33 -9.81
N ASN A 56 -16.82 5.48 -9.19
CA ASN A 56 -16.44 6.77 -9.75
C ASN A 56 -14.94 6.99 -9.71
N GLU A 57 -14.42 7.73 -10.68
CA GLU A 57 -13.08 8.30 -10.60
C GLU A 57 -12.95 9.22 -9.38
N ILE A 58 -11.76 9.23 -8.76
CA ILE A 58 -11.49 10.04 -7.58
C ILE A 58 -10.39 11.05 -7.90
N THR A 59 -10.70 12.33 -7.73
CA THR A 59 -9.71 13.41 -7.76
C THR A 59 -9.60 14.02 -6.37
N PHE A 60 -8.37 14.20 -5.90
CA PHE A 60 -8.14 14.98 -4.70
C PHE A 60 -8.12 16.47 -5.06
N VAL A 61 -8.74 17.30 -4.23
CA VAL A 61 -8.70 18.76 -4.36
C VAL A 61 -8.45 19.38 -2.98
N LYS A 62 -8.08 20.66 -2.96
CA LYS A 62 -7.94 21.40 -1.70
C LYS A 62 -9.31 21.56 -1.05
N GLY A 63 -9.44 21.14 0.21
CA GLY A 63 -10.68 21.27 0.98
C GLY A 63 -10.64 20.47 2.28
N LYS A 64 -11.61 20.69 3.16
CA LYS A 64 -11.64 20.00 4.46
C LYS A 64 -11.79 18.49 4.28
N ASN A 65 -10.89 17.71 4.88
CA ASN A 65 -11.02 16.27 4.94
C ASN A 65 -12.26 15.87 5.78
N THR A 66 -13.12 15.06 5.19
CA THR A 66 -14.36 14.56 5.80
C THR A 66 -14.25 13.10 6.26
N SER A 67 -13.08 12.48 6.10
CA SER A 67 -12.85 11.10 6.53
C SER A 67 -12.82 11.00 8.04
N GLU A 68 -13.44 9.96 8.57
CA GLU A 68 -13.40 9.69 10.01
C GLU A 68 -11.97 9.37 10.47
N ALA A 69 -11.58 10.01 11.57
CA ALA A 69 -10.32 9.69 12.24
C ALA A 69 -10.44 8.30 12.88
N LYS A 70 -9.69 7.34 12.34
CA LYS A 70 -9.62 5.97 12.86
C LYS A 70 -8.20 5.45 12.78
N LYS A 71 -7.84 4.61 13.75
CA LYS A 71 -6.59 3.86 13.74
C LYS A 71 -6.51 3.03 12.46
N GLN A 72 -5.39 3.13 11.76
CA GLN A 72 -5.10 2.39 10.55
C GLN A 72 -4.14 1.24 10.88
N VAL A 73 -4.53 0.03 10.49
CA VAL A 73 -3.69 -1.16 10.56
C VAL A 73 -3.65 -1.72 9.16
N VAL A 74 -2.55 -1.49 8.46
CA VAL A 74 -2.46 -1.72 7.01
C VAL A 74 -1.51 -2.87 6.74
N GLY A 75 -1.91 -3.80 5.89
CA GLY A 75 -1.02 -4.78 5.28
C GLY A 75 -0.45 -4.27 3.97
N VAL A 76 0.83 -4.48 3.69
CA VAL A 76 1.46 -4.20 2.40
C VAL A 76 2.12 -5.44 1.83
N ILE A 77 1.97 -5.63 0.52
CA ILE A 77 2.47 -6.79 -0.24
C ILE A 77 3.23 -6.27 -1.47
N LEU A 78 4.46 -6.75 -1.67
CA LEU A 78 5.19 -6.60 -2.93
C LEU A 78 4.95 -7.85 -3.79
N SER A 79 4.24 -7.71 -4.91
CA SER A 79 3.86 -8.81 -5.79
C SER A 79 4.58 -8.72 -7.13
N GLY A 80 5.05 -9.85 -7.66
CA GLY A 80 5.68 -9.93 -8.96
C GLY A 80 7.18 -9.64 -8.98
N GLY A 81 7.66 -9.24 -10.16
CA GLY A 81 9.07 -8.88 -10.38
C GLY A 81 9.42 -7.53 -9.77
N GLN A 82 10.65 -7.39 -9.30
CA GLN A 82 11.12 -6.14 -8.70
C GLN A 82 11.13 -4.98 -9.70
N ALA A 83 10.75 -3.80 -9.24
CA ALA A 83 10.85 -2.55 -9.98
C ALA A 83 11.52 -1.48 -9.11
N PRO A 84 12.46 -0.67 -9.66
CA PRO A 84 13.06 0.44 -8.91
C PRO A 84 11.98 1.39 -8.37
N GLY A 85 12.00 1.63 -7.06
CA GLY A 85 11.05 2.51 -6.37
C GLY A 85 10.04 1.81 -5.46
N GLY A 86 9.96 0.47 -5.46
CA GLY A 86 9.05 -0.26 -4.55
C GLY A 86 9.26 0.06 -3.08
N HIS A 87 10.53 0.14 -2.65
CA HIS A 87 10.85 0.57 -1.28
C HIS A 87 10.31 1.96 -0.97
N ASN A 88 10.33 2.90 -1.90
CA ASN A 88 9.79 4.25 -1.68
C ASN A 88 8.25 4.26 -1.59
N VAL A 89 7.55 3.32 -2.23
CA VAL A 89 6.10 3.16 -2.02
C VAL A 89 5.83 2.72 -0.58
N VAL A 90 6.57 1.72 -0.09
CA VAL A 90 6.45 1.24 1.31
C VAL A 90 6.82 2.34 2.31
N CYS A 91 7.92 3.06 2.08
CA CYS A 91 8.34 4.18 2.93
C CYS A 91 7.29 5.30 2.96
N GLY A 92 6.75 5.69 1.80
CA GLY A 92 5.73 6.74 1.72
C GLY A 92 4.42 6.34 2.40
N LEU A 93 4.02 5.06 2.29
CA LEU A 93 2.87 4.52 3.02
C LEU A 93 3.11 4.56 4.53
N TYR A 94 4.30 4.14 4.99
CA TYR A 94 4.69 4.22 6.39
C TYR A 94 4.64 5.66 6.93
N ASP A 95 5.27 6.60 6.21
CA ASP A 95 5.32 8.02 6.59
C ASP A 95 3.91 8.62 6.68
N ALA A 96 3.03 8.32 5.71
CA ALA A 96 1.64 8.79 5.72
C ALA A 96 0.83 8.22 6.89
N LEU A 97 1.04 6.95 7.23
CA LEU A 97 0.39 6.32 8.38
C LEU A 97 0.86 6.96 9.68
N LYS A 98 2.16 7.15 9.88
CA LYS A 98 2.69 7.79 11.10
C LYS A 98 2.30 9.26 11.22
N ALA A 99 2.21 9.98 10.10
CA ALA A 99 1.75 11.37 10.07
C ALA A 99 0.27 11.52 10.44
N THR A 100 -0.56 10.50 10.23
CA THR A 100 -2.00 10.52 10.51
C THR A 100 -2.37 9.89 11.86
N GLY A 101 -1.47 9.12 12.48
CA GLY A 101 -1.65 8.54 13.80
C GLY A 101 -0.41 7.76 14.25
N LYS A 102 0.12 8.05 15.44
CA LYS A 102 1.33 7.38 15.97
C LYS A 102 1.09 5.89 16.25
N ASP A 103 -0.15 5.55 16.59
CA ASP A 103 -0.64 4.21 16.85
C ASP A 103 -0.94 3.41 15.58
N ASN A 104 -0.91 4.04 14.40
CA ASN A 104 -1.07 3.34 13.13
C ASN A 104 0.08 2.35 12.92
N VAL A 105 -0.24 1.21 12.28
CA VAL A 105 0.69 0.09 12.10
C VAL A 105 0.73 -0.32 10.63
N LEU A 106 1.92 -0.61 10.11
CA LEU A 106 2.13 -1.18 8.79
C LEU A 106 2.75 -2.58 8.93
N TYR A 107 2.01 -3.57 8.46
CA TYR A 107 2.42 -4.97 8.35
C TYR A 107 2.98 -5.21 6.95
N GLY A 108 4.21 -5.69 6.85
CA GLY A 108 4.79 -6.14 5.59
C GLY A 108 4.73 -7.66 5.48
N PHE A 109 3.90 -8.19 4.59
CA PHE A 109 3.81 -9.63 4.35
C PHE A 109 4.97 -10.10 3.46
N LYS A 110 5.68 -11.14 3.91
CA LYS A 110 6.94 -11.55 3.30
C LYS A 110 6.72 -12.43 2.07
N GLY A 111 7.53 -12.23 1.04
CA GLY A 111 7.55 -13.09 -0.15
C GLY A 111 6.30 -12.98 -1.02
N GLY A 112 5.61 -11.83 -1.01
CA GLY A 112 4.42 -11.60 -1.83
C GLY A 112 3.13 -12.16 -1.21
N PRO A 113 2.11 -12.49 -2.02
CA PRO A 113 0.80 -12.88 -1.51
C PRO A 113 0.78 -14.15 -0.63
N SER A 114 1.77 -15.05 -0.78
CA SER A 114 1.90 -16.21 0.12
C SER A 114 2.15 -15.79 1.56
N GLY A 115 2.87 -14.70 1.81
CA GLY A 115 3.09 -14.19 3.17
C GLY A 115 1.79 -13.86 3.89
N LEU A 116 0.77 -13.40 3.17
CA LEU A 116 -0.57 -13.18 3.73
C LEU A 116 -1.27 -14.51 4.07
N LEU A 117 -1.15 -15.52 3.21
CA LEU A 117 -1.78 -16.82 3.42
C LEU A 117 -1.11 -17.62 4.56
N GLU A 118 0.19 -17.44 4.72
CA GLU A 118 1.01 -18.13 5.72
C GLU A 118 1.10 -17.37 7.06
N ASP A 119 0.43 -16.22 7.17
CA ASP A 119 0.56 -15.31 8.30
C ASP A 119 2.02 -14.93 8.63
N ASN A 120 2.83 -14.78 7.57
CA ASN A 120 4.26 -14.50 7.63
C ASN A 120 4.54 -13.04 7.28
N TYR A 121 4.83 -12.24 8.30
CA TYR A 121 5.00 -10.80 8.16
C TYR A 121 6.13 -10.27 9.04
N LEU A 122 6.39 -8.97 8.89
CA LEU A 122 7.09 -8.14 9.86
C LEU A 122 6.29 -6.86 10.09
N ILE A 123 6.40 -6.28 11.28
CA ILE A 123 5.84 -4.95 11.56
C ILE A 123 6.94 -3.94 11.34
N PHE A 124 6.66 -2.91 10.53
CA PHE A 124 7.64 -1.87 10.25
C PHE A 124 7.79 -0.88 11.40
N ASP A 125 9.03 -0.49 11.66
CA ASP A 125 9.41 0.62 12.53
C ASP A 125 10.38 1.58 11.81
N ASP A 126 10.76 2.65 12.50
CA ASP A 126 11.63 3.69 11.93
C ASP A 126 13.01 3.12 11.58
N GLU A 127 13.58 2.26 12.43
CA GLU A 127 14.91 1.69 12.22
C GLU A 127 14.94 0.82 10.96
N TYR A 128 13.93 -0.03 10.78
CA TYR A 128 13.84 -0.90 9.62
C TYR A 128 13.57 -0.09 8.34
N ILE A 129 12.57 0.80 8.35
CA ILE A 129 12.21 1.59 7.16
C ILE A 129 13.37 2.46 6.67
N ASN A 130 14.12 3.07 7.60
CA ASN A 130 15.22 3.97 7.26
C ASN A 130 16.37 3.27 6.52
N GLN A 131 16.49 1.94 6.61
CA GLN A 131 17.50 1.17 5.88
C GLN A 131 17.21 1.09 4.37
N PHE A 132 15.96 1.27 3.95
CA PHE A 132 15.51 1.05 2.56
C PHE A 132 15.12 2.34 1.82
N ARG A 133 15.17 3.50 2.47
CA ARG A 133 14.80 4.77 1.83
C ARG A 133 15.69 5.01 0.60
N ASN A 134 15.04 5.21 -0.55
CA ASN A 134 15.67 5.53 -1.83
C ASN A 134 16.60 4.43 -2.40
N THR A 135 16.51 3.19 -1.90
CA THR A 135 17.19 2.03 -2.48
C THR A 135 16.32 1.35 -3.56
N GLY A 136 16.98 0.56 -4.42
CA GLY A 136 16.29 -0.33 -5.35
C GLY A 136 16.01 -1.70 -4.72
N GLY A 137 15.32 -2.57 -5.47
CA GLY A 137 14.94 -3.91 -5.01
C GLY A 137 13.58 -3.93 -4.31
N PHE A 138 13.17 -5.14 -3.93
CA PHE A 138 11.98 -5.46 -3.10
C PHE A 138 12.40 -6.24 -1.83
N ASP A 139 13.69 -6.27 -1.50
CA ASP A 139 14.28 -7.04 -0.40
C ASP A 139 13.83 -6.59 1.01
N ILE A 140 13.13 -5.45 1.13
CA ILE A 140 12.49 -5.02 2.38
C ILE A 140 11.52 -6.05 2.96
N ILE A 141 10.80 -6.80 2.11
CA ILE A 141 9.94 -7.94 2.53
C ILE A 141 9.99 -9.10 1.52
N GLY A 142 10.82 -8.99 0.48
CA GLY A 142 10.79 -9.89 -0.66
C GLY A 142 9.51 -9.75 -1.48
N SER A 143 9.42 -10.52 -2.56
CA SER A 143 8.21 -10.61 -3.37
C SER A 143 7.95 -12.02 -3.86
N GLY A 144 6.76 -12.25 -4.38
CA GLY A 144 6.33 -13.53 -4.91
C GLY A 144 5.19 -13.36 -5.91
N ARG A 145 4.79 -14.47 -6.53
CA ARG A 145 3.81 -14.49 -7.62
C ARG A 145 2.59 -15.37 -7.29
N THR A 146 2.42 -15.73 -6.03
CA THR A 146 1.30 -16.56 -5.57
C THR A 146 -0.01 -15.89 -5.95
N LYS A 147 -0.84 -16.61 -6.71
CA LYS A 147 -2.16 -16.15 -7.13
C LYS A 147 -3.20 -16.69 -6.13
N LEU A 148 -4.13 -15.83 -5.73
CA LEU A 148 -5.31 -16.23 -4.97
C LEU A 148 -6.42 -16.53 -5.97
N GLU A 149 -6.89 -17.76 -5.98
CA GLU A 149 -7.86 -18.29 -6.95
C GLU A 149 -9.03 -19.00 -6.26
N THR A 150 -8.81 -19.62 -5.09
CA THR A 150 -9.84 -20.41 -4.41
C THR A 150 -10.49 -19.67 -3.25
N GLU A 151 -11.74 -20.00 -2.94
CA GLU A 151 -12.49 -19.41 -1.82
C GLU A 151 -11.78 -19.63 -0.47
N GLU A 152 -11.12 -20.78 -0.29
CA GLU A 152 -10.35 -21.09 0.91
C GLU A 152 -9.17 -20.12 1.07
N GLN A 153 -8.48 -19.78 0.00
CA GLN A 153 -7.38 -18.80 0.05
C GLN A 153 -7.90 -17.41 0.46
N PHE A 154 -9.05 -17.00 -0.08
CA PHE A 154 -9.69 -15.73 0.32
C PHE A 154 -10.16 -15.78 1.79
N ALA A 155 -10.69 -16.91 2.25
CA ALA A 155 -11.09 -17.10 3.64
C ALA A 155 -9.89 -17.01 4.59
N VAL A 156 -8.75 -17.63 4.26
CA VAL A 156 -7.50 -17.53 5.02
C VAL A 156 -7.01 -16.08 5.08
N ALA A 157 -6.95 -15.38 3.94
CA ALA A 157 -6.55 -13.98 3.88
C ALA A 157 -7.43 -13.08 4.76
N ALA A 158 -8.76 -13.29 4.73
CA ALA A 158 -9.70 -12.56 5.56
C ALA A 158 -9.53 -12.86 7.06
N GLN A 159 -9.28 -14.13 7.41
CA GLN A 159 -9.01 -14.54 8.80
C GLN A 159 -7.72 -13.92 9.34
N VAL A 160 -6.64 -13.90 8.56
CA VAL A 160 -5.38 -13.26 8.94
C VAL A 160 -5.58 -11.76 9.15
N CYS A 161 -6.31 -11.09 8.26
CA CYS A 161 -6.61 -9.67 8.42
C CYS A 161 -7.43 -9.41 9.69
N LYS A 162 -8.46 -10.22 9.95
CA LYS A 162 -9.27 -10.11 11.17
C LYS A 162 -8.44 -10.36 12.44
N LYS A 163 -7.57 -11.37 12.43
CA LYS A 163 -6.68 -11.72 13.56
C LYS A 163 -5.79 -10.55 13.98
N HIS A 164 -5.25 -9.81 13.02
CA HIS A 164 -4.35 -8.68 13.28
C HIS A 164 -5.05 -7.31 13.31
N GLY A 165 -6.37 -7.28 13.14
CA GLY A 165 -7.14 -6.04 13.05
C GLY A 165 -6.80 -5.20 11.82
N ILE A 166 -6.27 -5.82 10.76
CA ILE A 166 -5.93 -5.14 9.49
C ILE A 166 -7.22 -4.64 8.84
N ASN A 167 -7.25 -3.35 8.53
CA ASN A 167 -8.41 -2.67 7.95
C ASN A 167 -8.18 -2.17 6.51
N ALA A 168 -6.97 -2.34 5.98
CA ALA A 168 -6.66 -2.15 4.57
C ALA A 168 -5.49 -3.03 4.14
N ILE A 169 -5.49 -3.45 2.87
CA ILE A 169 -4.33 -4.08 2.22
C ILE A 169 -3.92 -3.24 1.03
N VAL A 170 -2.63 -2.96 0.91
CA VAL A 170 -2.00 -2.30 -0.24
C VAL A 170 -1.16 -3.33 -0.99
N ILE A 171 -1.58 -3.67 -2.20
CA ILE A 171 -0.84 -4.59 -3.08
C ILE A 171 -0.07 -3.76 -4.10
N ILE A 172 1.24 -3.93 -4.14
CA ILE A 172 2.16 -3.24 -5.07
C ILE A 172 2.62 -4.28 -6.07
N GLY A 173 2.10 -4.22 -7.29
CA GLY A 173 2.41 -5.17 -8.36
C GLY A 173 1.77 -4.72 -9.67
N GLY A 174 1.96 -5.53 -10.71
CA GLY A 174 1.28 -5.41 -12.00
C GLY A 174 0.54 -6.68 -12.37
#